data_AF-A0AAU5A1C5-F1
#
_entry.id   AF-A0AAU5A1C5-F1
#
_cell.length_a   1.000
_cell.length_b   1.000
_cell.length_c   1.000
_cell.angle_alpha   90.00
_cell.angle_beta   90.00
_cell.angle_gamma   90.00
#
_symmetry.space_group_name_H-M   'P 1'
#
loop_
_entity.id
_entity.type
_entity.pdbx_description
1 polymer ?
#
loop_
_entity_poly.entity_id
_entity_poly.type
_entity_poly.pdbx_seq_one_letter_code
_entity_poly.pdbx_strand_id
1 'polypeptide(L)'
;MSTGATARDALEGEPALSPLTIDTVRELLADRKIFPGVPAELGEDTELILDSLGLVWLLHVVEERFGLVVEPTYEDIAGFTSLRRLADYLRAAQLDQTDRVDPVEGGGRHER
;
A
#
# COMPACT_ATOMS: atom_id res chain seq x y z
N MET A 1 -19.68 -41.86 15.93
CA MET A 1 -18.73 -41.19 16.84
C MET A 1 -17.88 -40.22 16.02
N SER A 2 -17.82 -38.98 16.52
CA SER A 2 -16.90 -37.86 16.27
C SER A 2 -16.36 -37.57 14.87
N THR A 3 -16.87 -36.46 14.36
CA THR A 3 -16.22 -35.47 13.48
C THR A 3 -14.84 -35.07 14.01
N GLY A 4 -13.82 -35.10 13.15
CA GLY A 4 -12.52 -34.47 13.34
C GLY A 4 -12.31 -33.41 12.27
N ALA A 5 -12.98 -32.27 12.42
CA ALA A 5 -12.63 -31.04 11.73
C ALA A 5 -11.62 -30.28 12.61
N THR A 6 -10.43 -30.01 12.07
CA THR A 6 -9.65 -28.84 12.49
C THR A 6 -8.92 -28.28 11.27
N ALA A 7 -9.57 -27.28 10.71
CA ALA A 7 -9.06 -26.12 9.99
C ALA A 7 -7.53 -26.03 9.85
N ARG A 8 -7.07 -26.13 8.61
CA ARG A 8 -5.84 -25.50 8.12
C ARG A 8 -6.14 -24.50 7.00
N ASP A 9 -7.31 -23.88 7.09
CA ASP A 9 -7.87 -22.94 6.11
C ASP A 9 -8.47 -21.77 6.91
N ALA A 10 -7.59 -20.95 7.50
CA ALA A 10 -7.96 -19.77 8.31
C ALA A 10 -6.78 -18.83 8.53
N LEU A 11 -5.95 -18.65 7.50
CA LEU A 11 -5.15 -17.44 7.30
C LEU A 11 -5.38 -17.06 5.83
N GLU A 12 -6.04 -16.01 5.42
CA GLU A 12 -6.57 -14.80 6.04
C GLU A 12 -7.51 -14.18 4.98
N GLY A 13 -8.62 -13.58 5.42
CA GLY A 13 -9.26 -12.41 4.81
C GLY A 13 -9.59 -12.38 3.31
N GLU A 14 -10.88 -12.17 3.04
CA GLU A 14 -11.35 -11.33 1.93
C GLU A 14 -10.40 -10.13 1.69
N PRO A 15 -10.24 -9.59 0.46
CA PRO A 15 -9.27 -8.55 0.15
C PRO A 15 -9.65 -7.20 0.79
N ALA A 16 -9.52 -7.11 2.12
CA ALA A 16 -9.27 -5.87 2.81
C ALA A 16 -7.90 -5.41 2.33
N LEU A 17 -7.85 -4.23 1.73
CA LEU A 17 -6.64 -3.56 1.28
C LEU A 17 -5.53 -3.79 2.33
N SER A 18 -4.52 -4.59 1.97
CA SER A 18 -3.43 -4.86 2.90
C SER A 18 -2.81 -3.51 3.30
N PRO A 19 -2.65 -3.22 4.60
CA PRO A 19 -2.20 -1.91 5.03
C PRO A 19 -0.82 -1.63 4.47
N LEU A 20 -0.61 -0.43 3.93
CA LEU A 20 0.70 -0.02 3.44
C LEU A 20 1.65 0.19 4.64
N THR A 21 2.57 -0.76 4.80
CA THR A 21 3.62 -0.73 5.82
C THR A 21 4.98 -0.38 5.23
N ILE A 22 5.91 0.02 6.09
CA ILE A 22 7.29 0.33 5.69
C ILE A 22 7.96 -0.91 5.07
N ASP A 23 7.72 -2.10 5.63
CA ASP A 23 8.24 -3.36 5.09
C ASP A 23 7.65 -3.68 3.72
N THR A 24 6.37 -3.42 3.50
CA THR A 24 5.74 -3.57 2.18
C THR A 24 6.39 -2.64 1.15
N VAL A 25 6.58 -1.36 1.47
CA VAL A 25 7.22 -0.41 0.54
C VAL A 25 8.69 -0.81 0.31
N ARG A 26 9.38 -1.31 1.33
CA ARG A 26 10.74 -1.87 1.19
C ARG A 26 10.77 -3.03 0.22
N GLU A 27 9.83 -3.97 0.34
CA GLU A 27 9.72 -5.11 -0.57
C GLU A 27 9.50 -4.66 -2.02
N LEU A 28 8.64 -3.66 -2.23
CA LEU A 28 8.40 -3.08 -3.56
C LEU A 28 9.67 -2.44 -4.16
N LEU A 29 10.47 -1.77 -3.32
CA LEU A 29 11.73 -1.15 -3.73
C LEU A 29 12.90 -2.13 -3.85
N ALA A 30 12.76 -3.37 -3.36
CA ALA A 30 13.82 -4.38 -3.41
C ALA A 30 14.03 -4.97 -4.83
N ASP A 31 13.10 -4.73 -5.77
CA ASP A 31 13.26 -5.17 -7.16
C ASP A 31 14.34 -4.34 -7.88
N ARG A 32 15.55 -4.88 -7.91
CA ARG A 32 16.72 -4.28 -8.56
C ARG A 32 16.61 -4.14 -10.07
N LYS A 33 15.65 -4.79 -10.74
CA LYS A 33 15.40 -4.55 -12.17
C LYS A 33 14.76 -3.19 -12.40
N ILE A 34 14.05 -2.69 -11.39
CA ILE A 34 13.35 -1.42 -11.42
C ILE A 34 14.15 -0.35 -10.67
N PHE A 35 14.73 -0.71 -9.52
CA PHE A 35 15.47 0.19 -8.63
C PHE A 35 16.93 -0.25 -8.48
N PRO A 36 17.76 -0.10 -9.54
CA PRO A 36 19.16 -0.55 -9.49
C PRO A 36 20.01 0.20 -8.46
N GLY A 37 19.61 1.43 -8.08
CA GLY A 37 20.29 2.27 -7.10
C GLY A 37 19.85 2.06 -5.65
N VAL A 38 18.78 1.30 -5.41
CA VAL A 38 18.23 1.12 -4.05
C VAL A 38 18.81 -0.14 -3.42
N PRO A 39 19.44 -0.05 -2.23
CA PRO A 39 19.91 -1.22 -1.50
C PRO A 39 18.73 -2.11 -1.09
N ALA A 40 18.93 -3.42 -1.13
CA ALA A 40 17.90 -4.40 -0.73
C ALA A 40 17.51 -4.26 0.75
N GLU A 41 18.46 -3.84 1.58
CA GLU A 41 18.26 -3.51 2.99
C GLU A 41 18.34 -1.99 3.17
N LEU A 42 17.31 -1.28 2.71
CA LEU A 42 17.17 0.15 2.93
C LEU A 42 16.67 0.41 4.36
N GLY A 43 17.43 1.19 5.13
CA GLY A 43 16.96 1.67 6.44
C GLY A 43 15.84 2.69 6.30
N GLU A 44 15.00 2.82 7.32
CA GLU A 44 13.80 3.67 7.30
C GLU A 44 14.14 5.16 7.06
N ASP A 45 15.25 5.61 7.66
CA ASP A 45 15.80 6.96 7.57
C ASP A 45 16.98 7.06 6.59
N THR A 46 17.26 6.01 5.82
CA THR A 46 18.33 6.05 4.81
C THR A 46 17.91 6.93 3.64
N GLU A 47 18.88 7.65 3.07
CA GLU A 47 18.70 8.46 1.86
C GLU A 47 18.23 7.56 0.71
N LEU A 48 17.01 7.83 0.23
CA LEU A 48 16.37 7.16 -0.88
C LEU A 48 16.40 8.11 -2.08
N ILE A 49 16.93 7.62 -3.20
CA ILE A 49 16.93 8.34 -4.47
C ILE A 49 16.05 7.54 -5.44
N LEU A 50 14.95 8.16 -5.87
CA LEU A 50 14.05 7.60 -6.89
C LEU A 50 14.22 8.36 -8.19
N ASP A 51 14.56 7.64 -9.26
CA ASP A 51 14.46 8.16 -10.62
C ASP A 51 12.99 8.34 -11.01
N SER A 52 12.74 9.19 -12.02
CA SER A 52 11.38 9.45 -12.53
C SER A 52 10.64 8.18 -12.95
N LEU A 53 11.34 7.21 -13.55
CA LEU A 53 10.77 5.90 -13.90
C LEU A 53 10.47 5.05 -12.67
N GLY A 54 11.38 5.04 -11.69
CA GLY A 54 11.20 4.26 -10.46
C GLY A 54 9.99 4.75 -9.66
N LEU A 55 9.81 6.07 -9.58
CA LEU A 55 8.63 6.65 -8.95
C LEU A 55 7.34 6.23 -9.67
N VAL A 56 7.24 6.46 -10.99
CA VAL A 56 6.03 6.11 -11.75
C VAL A 56 5.71 4.62 -11.65
N TRP A 57 6.74 3.76 -11.71
CA TRP A 57 6.55 2.32 -11.55
C TRP A 57 6.05 1.96 -10.15
N LEU A 58 6.60 2.57 -9.09
CA LEU A 58 6.14 2.36 -7.73
C LEU A 58 4.66 2.70 -7.59
N LEU A 59 4.24 3.87 -8.09
CA LEU A 59 2.85 4.30 -8.03
C LEU A 59 1.94 3.33 -8.78
N HIS A 60 2.36 2.89 -9.96
CA HIS A 60 1.63 1.90 -10.76
C HIS A 60 1.48 0.56 -10.03
N VAL A 61 2.53 0.05 -9.38
CA VAL A 61 2.44 -1.21 -8.63
C VAL A 61 1.58 -1.06 -7.38
N VAL A 62 1.61 0.09 -6.73
CA VAL A 62 0.73 0.39 -5.59
C VAL A 62 -0.73 0.42 -6.04
N GLU A 63 -1.04 1.01 -7.19
CA GLU A 63 -2.36 0.97 -7.80
C GLU A 63 -2.80 -0.46 -8.15
N GLU A 64 -1.96 -1.24 -8.83
CA GLU A 64 -2.32 -2.61 -9.24
C GLU A 64 -2.51 -3.56 -8.05
N ARG A 65 -1.68 -3.44 -6.99
CA ARG A 65 -1.73 -4.34 -5.84
C ARG A 65 -2.73 -3.91 -4.76
N PHE A 66 -2.92 -2.60 -4.58
CA PHE A 66 -3.71 -2.04 -3.48
C PHE A 66 -4.90 -1.18 -3.96
N GLY A 67 -5.14 -1.04 -5.27
CA GLY A 67 -6.20 -0.17 -5.79
C GLY A 67 -6.04 1.31 -5.41
N LEU A 68 -4.84 1.70 -4.97
CA LEU A 68 -4.56 3.03 -4.44
C LEU A 68 -3.96 3.90 -5.55
N VAL A 69 -4.78 4.81 -6.08
CA VAL A 69 -4.36 5.80 -7.08
C VAL A 69 -3.85 7.04 -6.35
N VAL A 70 -2.57 7.37 -6.54
CA VAL A 70 -1.95 8.55 -5.93
C VAL A 70 -1.26 9.40 -6.98
N GLU A 71 -1.47 10.71 -6.88
CA GLU A 71 -0.87 11.71 -7.77
C GLU A 71 -0.04 12.69 -6.93
N PRO A 72 1.21 12.34 -6.60
CA PRO A 72 2.07 13.20 -5.79
C PRO A 72 2.38 14.51 -6.51
N THR A 73 2.32 15.60 -5.77
CA THR A 73 2.74 16.92 -6.27
C THR A 73 4.27 17.02 -6.31
N TYR A 74 4.80 18.07 -6.93
CA TYR A 74 6.25 18.29 -6.97
C TYR A 74 6.87 18.39 -5.57
N GLU A 75 6.15 18.98 -4.60
CA GLU A 75 6.60 19.04 -3.19
C GLU A 75 6.64 17.66 -2.54
N ASP A 76 5.65 16.81 -2.80
CA ASP A 76 5.64 15.43 -2.30
C ASP A 76 6.80 14.61 -2.86
N ILE A 77 7.05 14.75 -4.18
CA ILE A 77 8.15 14.10 -4.88
C ILE A 77 9.50 14.54 -4.29
N ALA A 78 9.68 15.83 -4.03
CA ALA A 78 10.87 16.35 -3.36
C ALA A 78 11.02 15.83 -1.92
N GLY A 79 9.91 15.43 -1.28
CA GLY A 79 9.86 14.82 0.04
C GLY A 79 10.22 13.33 0.09
N PHE A 80 10.25 12.61 -1.03
CA PHE A 80 10.55 11.17 -1.13
C PHE A 80 12.04 10.85 -0.99
N THR A 81 12.66 11.38 0.06
CA THR A 81 14.09 11.26 0.36
C THR A 81 14.43 10.10 1.31
N SER A 82 13.42 9.40 1.81
CA SER A 82 13.59 8.25 2.71
C SER A 82 12.41 7.30 2.63
N LEU A 83 12.63 6.04 2.97
CA LEU A 83 11.60 5.01 2.99
C LEU A 83 10.45 5.39 3.94
N ARG A 84 10.77 5.95 5.11
CA ARG A 84 9.77 6.39 6.08
C ARG A 84 8.85 7.44 5.48
N ARG A 85 9.39 8.49 4.85
CA ARG A 85 8.59 9.57 4.24
C ARG A 85 7.68 9.05 3.13
N LEU A 86 8.21 8.18 2.27
CA LEU A 86 7.46 7.56 1.19
C LEU A 86 6.32 6.68 1.71
N ALA A 87 6.59 5.82 2.69
CA ALA A 87 5.58 4.96 3.29
C ALA A 87 4.50 5.75 4.05
N ASP A 88 4.89 6.83 4.73
CA ASP A 88 3.96 7.72 5.43
C ASP A 88 3.00 8.42 4.45
N TYR A 89 3.52 8.91 3.32
CA TYR A 89 2.73 9.49 2.24
C TYR A 89 1.71 8.49 1.67
N LEU A 90 2.16 7.28 1.31
CA LEU A 90 1.29 6.24 0.76
C LEU A 90 0.21 5.79 1.76
N ARG A 91 0.55 5.71 3.05
CA ARG A 91 -0.42 5.41 4.11
C ARG A 91 -1.43 6.52 4.29
N ALA A 92 -1.01 7.79 4.27
CA ALA A 92 -1.91 8.93 4.37
C ALA A 92 -2.92 8.93 3.22
N ALA A 93 -2.47 8.63 2.00
CA ALA A 93 -3.34 8.49 0.85
C ALA A 93 -4.33 7.33 0.97
N GLN A 94 -3.90 6.17 1.49
CA GLN A 94 -4.79 5.03 1.74
C GLN A 94 -5.91 5.39 2.75
N LEU A 95 -5.58 6.15 3.79
CA LEU A 95 -6.54 6.61 4.79
C LEU A 95 -7.54 7.61 4.20
N ASP A 96 -7.08 8.57 3.39
CA ASP A 96 -7.95 9.53 2.69
C ASP A 96 -8.94 8.84 1.75
N GLN A 97 -8.48 7.83 0.99
CA GLN A 97 -9.33 7.06 0.10
C GLN A 97 -10.35 6.19 0.86
N THR A 98 -9.98 5.68 2.04
CA THR A 98 -10.88 4.91 2.90
C THR A 98 -12.00 5.78 3.48
N ASP A 99 -11.70 7.03 3.86
CA ASP A 99 -12.70 7.99 4.37
C ASP A 99 -13.74 8.38 3.30
N ARG A 100 -13.33 8.50 2.03
CA ARG A 100 -14.25 8.82 0.91
C ARG A 100 -15.19 7.69 0.51
N VAL A 101 -14.98 6.46 0.98
CA VAL A 101 -15.74 5.28 0.54
C VAL A 101 -16.97 4.98 1.43
N ASP A 102 -17.25 5.78 2.47
CA ASP A 102 -18.52 5.71 3.23
C ASP A 102 -19.30 7.05 3.16
N PRO A 103 -20.61 7.03 2.81
CA PRO A 103 -21.60 6.26 3.57
C PRO A 103 -22.46 5.32 2.72
N VAL A 104 -22.47 4.03 3.06
CA VAL A 104 -23.62 3.18 2.75
C VAL A 104 -24.80 3.59 3.64
N GLU A 105 -25.66 4.48 3.13
CA GLU A 105 -27.02 4.70 3.66
C GLU A 105 -27.89 3.45 3.40
N GLY A 106 -27.64 2.40 4.19
CA GLY A 106 -28.54 1.27 4.35
C GLY A 106 -29.63 1.61 5.36
N GLY A 107 -30.77 2.13 4.91
CA GLY A 107 -31.88 2.47 5.82
C GLY A 107 -33.26 2.46 5.15
N GLY A 108 -33.95 1.31 5.24
CA GLY A 108 -35.42 1.28 5.19
C GLY A 108 -36.08 0.73 3.93
N ARG A 109 -35.79 -0.52 3.54
CA ARG A 109 -36.88 -1.37 3.02
C ARG A 109 -37.75 -1.75 4.21
N HIS A 110 -38.79 -0.97 4.49
CA HIS A 110 -39.92 -1.48 5.24
C HIS A 110 -41.00 -1.97 4.28
N GLU A 111 -41.43 -3.18 4.59
CA GLU A 111 -42.25 -4.12 3.85
C GLU A 111 -43.66 -3.59 3.52
N ARG A 112 -44.11 -3.98 2.32
CA ARG A 112 -45.43 -4.52 1.94
C ARG A 112 -46.68 -4.09 2.71
#